data_AF-A0A925UUB8-F1
#
_entry.id   AF-A0A925UUB8-F1
#
_cell.length_a   1.000
_cell.length_b   1.000
_cell.length_c   1.000
_cell.angle_alpha   90.00
_cell.angle_beta   90.00
_cell.angle_gamma   90.00
#
_symmetry.space_group_name_H-M   'P 1'
#
loop_
_entity.id
_entity.type
_entity.pdbx_description
1 polymer ?
#
loop_
_entity_poly.entity_id
_entity_poly.type
_entity_poly.pdbx_seq_one_letter_code
_entity_poly.pdbx_strand_id
1 'polypeptide(L)'
;QAVDRDKSSATLKRDKATIGLAVNGADPEQASCYFEVENLEQLREDLIMKGSSPSEMRMDQYGGNKYRVFFDKEPYGVCFCFGTKLP
;
A
#
# COMPACT_ATOMS: atom_id res chain seq x y z
N GLN A 1 -8.10 12.33 -7.25
CA GLN A 1 -8.31 10.95 -6.77
C GLN A 1 -9.77 10.62 -6.95
N ALA A 2 -10.12 9.45 -7.51
CA ALA A 2 -11.51 9.02 -7.66
C ALA A 2 -11.72 7.70 -6.90
N VAL A 3 -12.83 7.63 -6.18
CA VAL A 3 -13.25 6.44 -5.43
C VAL A 3 -14.64 6.07 -5.91
N ASP A 4 -14.80 4.84 -6.39
CA ASP A 4 -16.09 4.21 -6.67
C ASP A 4 -16.27 3.05 -5.68
N ARG A 5 -17.42 2.94 -5.03
CA ARG A 5 -17.63 1.91 -3.99
C ARG A 5 -19.08 1.51 -3.83
N ASP A 6 -19.28 0.23 -3.50
CA ASP A 6 -20.55 -0.33 -3.05
C ASP A 6 -20.38 -1.02 -1.69
N LYS A 7 -21.35 -1.84 -1.27
CA LYS A 7 -21.34 -2.53 0.03
C LYS A 7 -20.26 -3.63 0.14
N SER A 8 -19.80 -4.14 -0.99
CA SER A 8 -18.95 -5.31 -1.12
C SER A 8 -17.67 -5.03 -1.89
N SER A 9 -17.56 -3.90 -2.58
CA SER A 9 -16.39 -3.56 -3.38
C SER A 9 -16.04 -2.08 -3.34
N ALA A 10 -14.76 -1.79 -3.60
CA ALA A 10 -14.27 -0.43 -3.82
C ALA A 10 -13.18 -0.43 -4.90
N THR A 11 -13.21 0.58 -5.76
CA THR A 11 -12.17 0.87 -6.75
C THR A 11 -11.53 2.21 -6.44
N LEU A 12 -10.22 2.19 -6.20
CA LEU A 12 -9.38 3.36 -5.98
C LEU A 12 -8.59 3.66 -7.26
N LYS A 13 -8.66 4.90 -7.74
CA LYS A 13 -7.87 5.35 -8.91
C LYS A 13 -6.99 6.54 -8.57
N ARG A 14 -5.71 6.41 -8.89
CA ARG A 14 -4.70 7.47 -8.82
C ARG A 14 -3.77 7.34 -10.03
N ASP A 15 -3.69 8.41 -10.82
CA ASP A 15 -2.88 8.46 -12.04
C ASP A 15 -3.19 7.28 -12.98
N LYS A 16 -2.21 6.42 -13.27
CA LYS A 16 -2.38 5.21 -14.10
C LYS A 16 -2.67 3.95 -13.28
N ALA A 17 -2.70 4.03 -11.96
CA ALA A 17 -2.95 2.90 -11.06
C ALA A 17 -4.44 2.79 -10.71
N THR A 18 -4.95 1.56 -10.77
CA THR A 18 -6.31 1.20 -10.31
C THR A 18 -6.20 0.02 -9.36
N ILE A 19 -6.80 0.15 -8.18
CA ILE A 19 -6.82 -0.89 -7.14
C ILE A 19 -8.28 -1.25 -6.87
N GLY A 20 -8.61 -2.52 -6.97
CA GLY A 20 -9.91 -3.07 -6.59
C GLY A 20 -9.82 -3.80 -5.26
N LEU A 21 -10.74 -3.52 -4.35
CA LEU A 21 -10.93 -4.22 -3.08
C LEU A 21 -12.32 -4.86 -3.11
N ALA A 22 -12.43 -6.12 -2.70
CA ALA A 22 -13.70 -6.82 -2.64
C ALA A 22 -13.77 -7.70 -1.38
N VAL A 23 -14.93 -7.71 -0.73
CA VAL A 23 -15.23 -8.61 0.39
C VAL A 23 -15.39 -10.02 -0.15
N ASN A 24 -14.52 -10.95 0.27
CA ASN A 24 -14.49 -12.32 -0.23
C ASN A 24 -14.62 -13.40 0.87
N GLY A 25 -14.77 -13.00 2.14
CA GLY A 25 -14.90 -13.92 3.28
C GLY A 25 -13.60 -14.58 3.75
N ALA A 26 -12.46 -14.25 3.14
CA ALA A 26 -11.15 -14.72 3.59
C ALA A 26 -10.60 -13.87 4.75
N ASP A 27 -9.57 -14.38 5.43
CA ASP A 27 -8.87 -13.66 6.50
C ASP A 27 -8.07 -12.48 5.91
N PRO A 28 -8.41 -11.23 6.25
CA PRO A 28 -7.71 -10.05 5.73
C PRO A 28 -6.26 -9.96 6.21
N GLU A 29 -5.88 -10.61 7.32
CA GLU A 29 -4.49 -10.57 7.80
C GLU A 29 -3.52 -11.38 6.93
N GLN A 30 -4.06 -12.29 6.10
CA GLN A 30 -3.29 -13.04 5.10
C GLN A 30 -3.14 -12.29 3.77
N ALA A 31 -3.82 -11.15 3.61
CA ALA A 31 -3.75 -10.36 2.40
C ALA A 31 -2.65 -9.29 2.51
N SER A 32 -1.85 -9.18 1.45
CA SER A 32 -0.94 -8.06 1.28
C SER A 32 -0.92 -7.57 -0.17
N CYS A 33 -0.55 -6.31 -0.36
CA CYS A 33 -0.37 -5.73 -1.68
C CYS A 33 0.89 -4.84 -1.70
N TYR A 34 1.69 -4.99 -2.74
CA TYR A 34 2.87 -4.16 -2.97
C TYR A 34 2.57 -3.07 -4.01
N PHE A 35 2.99 -1.85 -3.71
CA PHE A 35 2.96 -0.73 -4.63
C PHE A 35 4.36 -0.15 -4.82
N GLU A 36 4.80 -0.14 -6.08
CA GLU A 36 5.97 0.65 -6.46
C GLU A 36 5.58 2.12 -6.58
N VAL A 37 6.32 2.98 -5.89
CA VAL A 37 6.03 4.41 -5.78
C VAL A 37 7.27 5.24 -6.08
N GLU A 38 7.10 6.33 -6.82
CA GLU A 38 8.21 7.18 -7.27
C GLU A 38 8.84 7.99 -6.12
N ASN A 39 8.03 8.47 -5.17
CA ASN A 39 8.49 9.23 -4.01
C ASN A 39 7.93 8.59 -2.73
N LEU A 40 8.77 7.75 -2.12
CA LEU A 40 8.40 6.93 -0.97
C LEU A 40 8.25 7.78 0.30
N GLU A 41 9.12 8.76 0.47
CA GLU A 41 9.17 9.67 1.62
C GLU A 41 7.91 10.54 1.69
N GLN A 42 7.55 11.18 0.57
CA GLN A 42 6.36 12.02 0.50
C GLN A 42 5.09 11.20 0.78
N LEU A 43 4.99 9.98 0.24
CA LEU A 43 3.84 9.13 0.50
C LEU A 43 3.73 8.76 1.99
N ARG A 44 4.86 8.44 2.63
CA ARG A 44 4.89 8.10 4.06
C ARG A 44 4.45 9.27 4.92
N GLU A 45 4.95 10.47 4.62
CA GLU A 45 4.53 11.71 5.30
C GLU A 45 3.04 12.00 5.10
N ASP A 46 2.53 11.86 3.88
CA ASP A 46 1.11 12.03 3.56
C ASP A 46 0.22 11.08 4.36
N LEU A 47 0.65 9.83 4.53
CA LEU A 47 -0.08 8.82 5.32
C LEU A 47 -0.08 9.17 6.81
N ILE A 48 1.07 9.61 7.35
CA ILE A 48 1.17 10.08 8.74
C ILE A 48 0.25 11.28 8.99
N MET A 49 0.26 12.27 8.08
CA MET A 49 -0.62 13.45 8.19
C MET A 49 -2.11 13.09 8.15
N LYS A 50 -2.47 11.96 7.52
CA LYS A 50 -3.84 11.43 7.48
C LYS A 50 -4.18 10.53 8.67
N GLY A 51 -3.28 10.41 9.65
CA GLY A 51 -3.48 9.65 10.88
C GLY A 51 -3.06 8.19 10.81
N SER A 52 -2.38 7.77 9.74
CA SER A 52 -1.79 6.43 9.67
C SER A 52 -0.48 6.33 10.47
N SER A 53 -0.05 5.11 10.79
CA SER A 53 1.17 4.82 11.54
C SER A 53 2.08 3.86 10.77
N PRO A 54 2.61 4.26 9.60
CA PRO A 54 3.46 3.40 8.78
C PRO A 54 4.77 3.06 9.49
N SER A 55 5.28 1.86 9.23
CA SER A 55 6.57 1.38 9.75
C SER A 55 7.71 2.33 9.39
N GLU A 56 8.84 2.16 10.07
CA GLU A 56 10.09 2.75 9.59
C GLU A 56 10.42 2.26 8.18
N MET A 57 11.07 3.12 7.40
CA MET A 57 11.60 2.73 6.11
C MET A 57 12.82 1.85 6.30
N ARG A 58 12.88 0.75 5.56
CA ARG A 58 14.01 -0.19 5.58
C ARG A 58 14.43 -0.58 4.15
N MET A 59 15.61 -1.16 4.04
CA MET A 59 16.06 -1.79 2.80
C MET A 59 15.60 -3.24 2.76
N ASP A 60 15.11 -3.67 1.60
CA ASP A 60 14.69 -5.05 1.35
C ASP A 60 15.21 -5.54 -0.01
N GLN A 61 15.18 -6.85 -0.22
CA GLN A 61 15.68 -7.49 -1.44
C GLN A 61 14.66 -8.47 -2.00
N TYR A 62 14.35 -8.33 -3.29
CA TYR A 62 13.46 -9.24 -3.99
C TYR A 62 13.90 -9.44 -5.44
N GLY A 63 13.99 -10.70 -5.89
CA GLY A 63 14.38 -11.03 -7.26
C GLY A 63 15.75 -10.46 -7.67
N GLY A 64 16.70 -10.36 -6.74
CA GLY A 64 18.04 -9.78 -6.97
C GLY A 64 18.10 -8.25 -7.03
N ASN A 65 16.96 -7.56 -6.90
CA ASN A 65 16.89 -6.10 -6.84
C ASN A 65 16.82 -5.64 -5.38
N LYS A 66 17.36 -4.45 -5.11
CA LYS A 66 17.24 -3.77 -3.81
C LYS A 66 16.11 -2.76 -3.87
N TYR A 67 15.38 -2.65 -2.77
CA TYR A 67 14.26 -1.72 -2.62
C TYR A 67 14.40 -0.98 -1.30
N ARG A 68 13.98 0.29 -1.29
CA ARG A 68 13.60 0.97 -0.05
C ARG A 68 12.11 0.76 0.14
N VAL A 69 11.67 0.31 1.31
CA VAL A 69 10.26 -0.04 1.57
C VAL A 69 9.79 0.45 2.95
N PHE A 70 8.49 0.67 3.10
CA PHE A 70 7.80 0.72 4.40
C PHE A 70 6.45 -0.03 4.30
N PHE A 71 5.88 -0.34 5.45
CA PHE A 71 4.62 -1.07 5.56
C PHE A 71 3.58 -0.22 6.27
N ASP A 72 2.31 -0.37 5.88
CA ASP A 72 1.18 0.21 6.58
C ASP A 72 0.09 -0.84 6.75
N LYS A 73 -0.39 -1.04 7.99
CA LYS A 73 -1.40 -2.05 8.30
C LYS A 73 -2.71 -1.34 8.59
N GLU A 74 -3.72 -1.66 7.80
CA GLU A 74 -5.04 -1.09 7.96
C GLU A 74 -5.75 -1.67 9.19
N PRO A 75 -6.71 -0.94 9.79
CA PRO A 75 -7.44 -1.40 10.96
C PRO A 75 -8.18 -2.74 10.76
N TYR A 76 -8.52 -3.08 9.52
CA TYR A 76 -9.18 -4.33 9.14
C TYR A 76 -8.21 -5.48 8.80
N GLY A 77 -6.90 -5.31 9.00
CA GLY A 77 -5.93 -6.40 8.98
C GLY A 77 -5.02 -6.50 7.76
N VAL A 78 -5.42 -5.92 6.63
CA VAL A 78 -4.61 -5.97 5.39
C VAL A 78 -3.31 -5.17 5.55
N CYS A 79 -2.20 -5.74 5.08
CA CYS A 79 -0.90 -5.09 5.10
C CYS A 79 -0.50 -4.59 3.71
N PHE A 80 -0.28 -3.29 3.58
CA PHE A 80 0.25 -2.68 2.37
C PHE A 80 1.76 -2.48 2.47
N CYS A 81 2.48 -2.87 1.43
CA CYS A 81 3.90 -2.62 1.27
C CYS A 81 4.10 -1.55 0.20
N PHE A 82 4.79 -0.48 0.54
CA PHE A 82 5.16 0.56 -0.41
C PHE A 82 6.67 0.53 -0.59
N GLY A 83 7.14 0.63 -1.82
CA GLY A 83 8.58 0.68 -2.05
C GLY A 83 8.98 1.38 -3.33
N THR A 84 10.26 1.69 -3.41
CA THR A 84 10.90 2.17 -4.64
C THR A 84 12.11 1.31 -4.93
N LYS A 85 12.29 0.93 -6.19
CA LYS A 85 13.46 0.19 -6.63
C LYS A 85 14.68 1.10 -6.57
N LEU A 86 15.77 0.59 -6.00
CA LEU A 86 17.05 1.29 -6.03
C LEU A 86 17.78 1.05 -7.35
N PRO A 87 18.60 2.01 -7.81
CA PRO A 87 19.45 1.86 -8.98
C PRO A 87 20.40 0.64 -8.90
#